data_AF-A0A9E4SDW1-F1
#
_entry.id   AF-A0A9E4SDW1-F1
#
_cell.length_a   1.000
_cell.length_b   1.000
_cell.length_c   1.000
_cell.angle_alpha   90.00
_cell.angle_beta   90.00
_cell.angle_gamma   90.00
#
_symmetry.space_group_name_H-M   'P 1'
#
loop_
_entity.id
_entity.type
_entity.pdbx_description
1 polymer ?
#
loop_
_entity_poly.entity_id
_entity_poly.type
_entity_poly.pdbx_seq_one_letter_code
_entity_poly.pdbx_strand_id
1 'polypeptide(L)'
;MTQTKYWNRVSSEPDLDVGIANAMSKASSVALGIALGDPGRPVLCLDSDGSLLMNFGSLATIAGMAPKNLYHFVFNNGIYAVTGGQPVPAPGVDYARAAEACGYRSAHRFDDIESLDTALP
;
A
#
# COMPACT_ATOMS: atom_id res chain seq x y z
N MET A 1 -7.82 -3.02 -8.48
CA MET A 1 -6.76 -1.99 -8.45
C MET A 1 -5.65 -2.41 -9.41
N THR A 2 -4.73 -1.52 -9.79
CA THR A 2 -3.67 -1.78 -10.79
C THR A 2 -2.91 -3.09 -10.51
N GLN A 3 -2.54 -3.31 -9.25
CA GLN A 3 -1.85 -4.49 -8.76
C GLN A 3 -2.69 -5.78 -8.83
N THR A 4 -3.99 -5.73 -8.50
CA THR A 4 -4.86 -6.91 -8.43
C THR A 4 -4.99 -7.62 -9.78
N LYS A 5 -4.87 -6.88 -10.89
CA LYS A 5 -4.92 -7.44 -12.25
C LYS A 5 -3.77 -8.42 -12.54
N TYR A 6 -2.62 -8.20 -11.91
CA TYR A 6 -1.39 -8.95 -12.17
C TYR A 6 -1.02 -9.89 -11.03
N TRP A 7 -1.34 -9.54 -9.78
CA TRP A 7 -0.94 -10.31 -8.60
C TRP A 7 -1.36 -11.78 -8.66
N ASN A 8 -2.60 -12.05 -9.08
CA ASN A 8 -3.12 -13.43 -9.20
C ASN A 8 -2.37 -14.29 -10.24
N ARG A 9 -1.51 -13.70 -11.07
CA ARG A 9 -0.67 -14.41 -12.04
C ARG A 9 0.75 -14.66 -11.53
N VAL A 10 1.14 -14.00 -10.44
CA VAL A 10 2.50 -14.01 -9.88
C VAL A 10 2.54 -14.70 -8.52
N SER A 11 1.48 -14.57 -7.72
CA SER A 11 1.38 -15.23 -6.42
C SER A 11 1.45 -16.75 -6.56
N SER A 12 2.30 -17.37 -5.73
CA SER A 12 2.41 -18.82 -5.60
C SER A 12 1.63 -19.37 -4.39
N GLU A 13 1.03 -18.51 -3.56
CA GLU A 13 0.40 -18.86 -2.28
C GLU A 13 -0.99 -18.21 -2.16
N PRO A 14 -1.96 -18.62 -3.00
CA PRO A 14 -3.26 -17.95 -3.11
C PRO A 14 -4.09 -18.00 -1.83
N ASP A 15 -3.86 -18.97 -0.95
CA ASP A 15 -4.53 -19.07 0.35
C ASP A 15 -4.16 -17.90 1.30
N LEU A 16 -3.09 -17.17 0.98
CA LEU A 16 -2.63 -15.99 1.73
C LEU A 16 -3.05 -14.68 1.07
N ASP A 17 -3.64 -14.74 -0.12
CA ASP A 17 -4.02 -13.56 -0.88
C ASP A 17 -5.38 -13.04 -0.41
N VAL A 18 -5.35 -11.93 0.33
CA VAL A 18 -6.56 -11.27 0.83
C VAL A 18 -7.02 -10.19 -0.16
N GLY A 19 -7.96 -10.56 -1.03
CA GLY A 19 -8.58 -9.63 -1.98
C GLY A 19 -9.54 -8.65 -1.30
N ILE A 20 -9.28 -7.35 -1.42
CA ILE A 20 -10.16 -6.30 -0.89
C ILE A 20 -11.14 -5.84 -1.99
N ALA A 21 -12.31 -6.48 -2.06
CA ALA A 21 -13.39 -6.13 -2.97
C ALA A 21 -14.43 -5.22 -2.28
N ASN A 22 -15.03 -4.29 -3.03
CA ASN A 22 -16.12 -3.39 -2.59
C ASN A 22 -15.83 -2.54 -1.33
N ALA A 23 -14.56 -2.47 -0.91
CA ALA A 23 -14.09 -1.66 0.21
C ALA A 23 -12.92 -0.81 -0.26
N MET A 24 -13.18 0.08 -1.23
CA MET A 24 -12.18 1.04 -1.71
C MET A 24 -11.52 1.72 -0.52
N SER A 25 -10.19 1.88 -0.56
CA SER A 25 -9.44 2.58 0.48
C SER A 25 -9.23 1.82 1.80
N LYS A 26 -9.66 0.55 1.91
CA LYS A 26 -9.51 -0.23 3.15
C LYS A 26 -8.34 -1.21 3.18
N ALA A 27 -7.54 -1.30 2.11
CA ALA A 27 -6.39 -2.20 2.04
C ALA A 27 -5.40 -1.94 3.20
N SER A 28 -5.03 -0.69 3.44
CA SER A 28 -4.13 -0.30 4.53
C SER A 28 -4.68 -0.66 5.92
N SER A 29 -5.97 -0.43 6.16
CA SER A 29 -6.62 -0.75 7.43
C SER A 29 -6.75 -2.25 7.69
N VAL A 30 -7.08 -3.04 6.66
CA VAL A 30 -7.15 -4.50 6.77
C VAL A 30 -5.75 -5.08 7.01
N ALA A 31 -4.76 -4.62 6.24
CA ALA A 31 -3.37 -5.07 6.42
C ALA A 31 -2.83 -4.76 7.82
N LEU A 32 -3.16 -3.59 8.38
CA LEU A 32 -2.85 -3.27 9.77
C LEU A 32 -3.47 -4.26 10.75
N GLY A 33 -4.77 -4.57 10.58
CA GLY A 33 -5.46 -5.55 11.42
C GLY A 33 -4.82 -6.94 11.38
N ILE A 34 -4.46 -7.42 10.18
CA ILE A 34 -3.75 -8.69 10.00
C ILE A 34 -2.38 -8.66 10.67
N ALA A 35 -1.60 -7.59 10.47
CA ALA A 35 -0.26 -7.45 11.03
C ALA A 35 -0.26 -7.46 12.56
N LEU A 36 -1.28 -6.85 13.18
CA LEU A 36 -1.48 -6.86 14.62
C LEU A 36 -2.00 -8.20 15.14
N GLY A 37 -2.84 -8.89 14.35
CA GLY A 37 -3.42 -10.19 14.70
C GLY A 37 -2.44 -11.35 14.64
N ASP A 38 -1.46 -11.29 13.73
CA ASP A 38 -0.38 -12.28 13.60
C ASP A 38 0.99 -11.59 13.50
N PRO A 39 1.57 -11.13 14.62
CA PRO A 39 2.84 -10.41 14.63
C PRO A 39 4.04 -11.22 14.10
N GLY A 40 3.92 -12.55 14.03
CA GLY A 40 4.97 -13.45 13.56
C GLY A 40 5.06 -13.53 12.04
N ARG A 41 4.07 -13.02 11.32
CA ARG A 41 3.95 -13.19 9.87
C ARG A 41 4.06 -11.84 9.13
N PRO A 42 4.96 -11.71 8.15
CA PRO A 42 5.02 -10.52 7.30
C PRO A 42 3.72 -10.30 6.53
N VAL A 43 3.25 -9.04 6.48
CA VAL A 43 2.06 -8.62 5.75
C VAL A 43 2.46 -7.59 4.71
N LEU A 44 2.21 -7.91 3.43
CA LEU A 44 2.40 -6.99 2.32
C LEU A 44 1.04 -6.37 1.96
N CYS A 45 0.90 -5.06 2.18
CA CYS A 45 -0.24 -4.28 1.71
C CYS A 45 0.09 -3.73 0.32
N LEU A 46 -0.53 -4.28 -0.72
CA LEU A 46 -0.42 -3.76 -2.08
C LEU A 46 -1.59 -2.80 -2.33
N ASP A 47 -1.31 -1.50 -2.26
CA ASP A 47 -2.29 -0.40 -2.31
C ASP A 47 -2.01 0.54 -3.48
N SER A 48 -2.94 1.43 -3.81
CA SER A 48 -2.73 2.45 -4.86
C SER A 48 -2.84 3.86 -4.31
N ASP A 49 -2.21 4.82 -4.96
CA ASP A 49 -2.30 6.26 -4.65
C ASP A 49 -3.75 6.77 -4.48
N GLY A 50 -4.64 6.45 -5.40
CA GLY A 50 -6.05 6.84 -5.32
C GLY A 50 -6.79 6.18 -4.16
N SER A 51 -6.48 4.91 -3.88
CA SER A 51 -7.05 4.18 -2.74
C SER A 51 -6.53 4.78 -1.42
N LEU A 52 -5.21 4.98 -1.29
CA LEU A 52 -4.62 5.57 -0.09
C LEU A 52 -5.09 7.02 0.13
N LEU A 53 -5.22 7.82 -0.92
CA LEU A 53 -5.70 9.20 -0.81
C LEU A 53 -7.09 9.29 -0.17
N MET A 54 -7.99 8.35 -0.48
CA MET A 54 -9.33 8.27 0.10
C MET A 54 -9.34 7.93 1.60
N ASN A 55 -8.27 7.36 2.15
CA ASN A 55 -8.13 6.98 3.56
C ASN A 55 -6.73 7.37 4.05
N PHE A 56 -6.35 8.60 3.75
CA PHE A 56 -5.02 9.10 4.04
C PHE A 56 -4.69 9.09 5.53
N GLY A 57 -5.70 9.27 6.39
CA GLY A 57 -5.59 9.16 7.84
C GLY A 57 -5.13 7.78 8.33
N SER A 58 -5.24 6.73 7.50
CA SER A 58 -4.69 5.41 7.84
C SER A 58 -3.17 5.41 8.02
N LEU A 59 -2.44 6.36 7.40
CA LEU A 59 -1.01 6.55 7.64
C LEU A 59 -0.74 6.86 9.12
N ALA A 60 -1.46 7.83 9.70
CA ALA A 60 -1.30 8.19 11.11
C ALA A 60 -1.65 7.02 12.04
N THR A 61 -2.71 6.27 11.73
CA THR A 61 -3.11 5.09 12.52
C THR A 61 -2.04 3.99 12.47
N ILE A 62 -1.53 3.67 11.28
CA ILE A 62 -0.47 2.66 11.12
C ILE A 62 0.80 3.08 11.87
N ALA A 63 1.20 4.34 11.74
CA ALA A 63 2.36 4.88 12.44
C ALA A 63 2.21 4.82 13.97
N GLY A 64 1.03 5.17 14.50
CA GLY A 64 0.74 5.09 15.94
C GLY A 64 0.75 3.66 16.50
N MET A 65 0.32 2.68 15.71
CA MET A 65 0.35 1.27 16.10
C MET A 65 1.71 0.60 15.88
N ALA A 66 2.53 1.15 14.98
CA ALA A 66 3.90 0.74 14.67
C ALA A 66 4.14 -0.79 14.54
N PRO A 67 3.33 -1.53 13.74
CA PRO A 67 3.58 -2.95 13.51
C PRO A 67 4.96 -3.17 12.88
N LYS A 68 5.69 -4.18 13.36
CA LYS A 68 7.05 -4.48 12.87
C LYS A 68 7.07 -5.30 11.58
N ASN A 69 5.93 -5.88 11.23
CA ASN A 69 5.75 -6.87 10.17
C ASN A 69 4.85 -6.38 9.02
N LEU A 70 4.52 -5.08 8.95
CA LEU A 70 3.69 -4.52 7.88
C LEU A 70 4.55 -3.75 6.87
N TYR A 71 4.40 -4.10 5.60
CA TYR A 71 5.03 -3.43 4.46
C TYR A 71 3.95 -2.86 3.55
N HIS A 72 3.90 -1.53 3.39
CA HIS A 72 2.86 -0.84 2.62
C HIS A 72 3.42 -0.34 1.29
N PHE A 73 3.12 -1.08 0.21
CA PHE A 73 3.49 -0.73 -1.15
C PHE A 73 2.38 0.08 -1.80
N VAL A 74 2.72 1.28 -2.27
CA VAL A 74 1.77 2.21 -2.91
C VAL A 74 2.15 2.38 -4.37
N PHE A 75 1.31 1.89 -5.28
CA PHE A 75 1.45 2.12 -6.72
C PHE A 75 0.92 3.51 -7.06
N ASN A 76 1.82 4.41 -7.47
CA ASN A 76 1.51 5.82 -7.75
C ASN A 76 1.50 6.08 -9.27
N ASN A 77 0.33 5.97 -9.90
CA ASN A 77 0.15 6.18 -11.34
C ASN A 77 -0.76 7.37 -11.69
N GLY A 78 -1.25 8.09 -10.67
CA GLY A 78 -2.05 9.30 -10.79
C GLY A 78 -3.49 9.08 -11.27
N ILE A 79 -3.98 7.85 -11.36
CA ILE A 79 -5.31 7.57 -11.93
C ILE A 79 -6.12 6.53 -11.15
N TYR A 80 -7.45 6.68 -11.17
CA TYR A 80 -8.38 5.64 -10.76
C TYR A 80 -8.57 4.60 -11.87
N ALA A 81 -7.61 3.68 -11.98
CA ALA A 81 -7.56 2.69 -13.06
C ALA A 81 -8.79 1.75 -13.14
N VAL A 82 -9.54 1.58 -12.04
CA VAL A 82 -10.70 0.67 -11.99
C VAL A 82 -12.00 1.30 -12.51
N THR A 83 -12.15 2.63 -12.39
CA THR A 83 -13.41 3.34 -12.69
C THR A 83 -13.44 4.03 -14.05
N GLY A 84 -12.35 3.96 -14.81
CA GLY A 84 -12.24 4.60 -16.13
C GLY A 84 -10.97 5.43 -16.35
N GLY A 85 -10.02 5.43 -15.41
CA GLY A 85 -8.73 6.11 -15.58
C GLY A 85 -8.79 7.62 -15.33
N GLN A 86 -9.78 8.08 -14.58
CA GLN A 86 -9.88 9.48 -14.18
C GLN A 86 -8.67 9.87 -13.32
N PRO A 87 -8.14 11.10 -13.43
CA PRO A 87 -7.06 11.57 -12.58
C PRO A 87 -7.42 11.52 -11.09
N VAL A 88 -6.43 11.18 -10.27
CA VAL A 88 -6.52 11.32 -8.82
C VAL A 88 -6.59 12.83 -8.49
N PRO A 89 -7.49 13.28 -7.60
CA PRO A 89 -7.80 14.70 -7.41
C PRO A 89 -6.70 15.52 -6.69
N ALA A 90 -5.60 14.88 -6.29
CA ALA A 90 -4.44 15.52 -5.67
C ALA A 90 -3.13 15.06 -6.34
N PRO A 91 -2.85 15.51 -7.58
CA PRO A 91 -1.59 15.18 -8.22
C PRO A 91 -0.42 15.79 -7.44
N GLY A 92 0.67 15.05 -7.31
CA GLY A 92 1.90 15.52 -6.66
C GLY A 92 2.02 15.25 -5.17
N VAL A 93 1.09 14.50 -4.56
CA VAL A 93 1.27 14.00 -3.18
C VAL A 93 2.50 13.10 -3.11
N ASP A 94 3.46 13.47 -2.27
CA ASP A 94 4.58 12.60 -1.90
C ASP A 94 4.16 11.70 -0.73
N TYR A 95 3.70 10.50 -1.07
CA TYR A 95 3.23 9.53 -0.07
C TYR A 95 4.36 9.00 0.83
N ALA A 96 5.61 8.95 0.35
CA ALA A 96 6.72 8.51 1.17
C ALA A 96 7.05 9.56 2.25
N ARG A 97 7.17 10.83 1.84
CA ARG A 97 7.34 11.94 2.81
C ARG A 97 6.14 12.07 3.75
N ALA A 98 4.92 11.85 3.27
CA ALA A 98 3.74 11.85 4.13
C ALA A 98 3.77 10.73 5.17
N ALA A 99 4.15 9.51 4.77
CA ALA A 99 4.27 8.38 5.68
C ALA A 99 5.33 8.65 6.77
N GLU A 100 6.49 9.18 6.40
CA GLU A 100 7.52 9.61 7.36
C GLU A 100 7.00 10.68 8.32
N ALA A 101 6.31 11.71 7.80
CA ALA A 101 5.74 12.77 8.61
C ALA A 101 4.68 12.26 9.59
N CYS A 102 3.96 11.19 9.24
CA CYS A 102 3.05 10.49 10.15
C CYS A 102 3.77 9.63 11.20
N GLY A 103 5.04 9.29 11.00
CA GLY A 103 5.85 8.49 11.94
C GLY A 103 6.13 7.06 11.49
N TYR A 104 6.04 6.74 10.19
CA TYR A 104 6.55 5.46 9.68
C TYR A 104 8.05 5.34 9.99
N ARG A 105 8.48 4.13 10.36
CA ARG A 105 9.89 3.82 10.64
C ARG A 105 10.80 4.17 9.45
N SER A 106 10.31 3.89 8.25
CA SER A 106 11.01 4.12 6.99
C SER A 106 9.99 4.22 5.87
N ALA A 107 10.20 5.13 4.93
CA ALA A 107 9.46 5.17 3.68
C ALA A 107 10.39 5.59 2.54
N HIS A 108 10.20 4.96 1.38
CA HIS A 108 11.04 5.17 0.22
C HIS A 108 10.15 5.38 -1.01
N ARG A 109 10.66 6.16 -1.96
CA ARG A 109 10.04 6.34 -3.27
C ARG A 109 11.03 5.86 -4.33
N PHE A 110 10.53 5.09 -5.27
CA PHE A 110 11.27 4.59 -6.42
C PHE A 110 10.47 4.93 -7.67
N ASP A 111 11.17 5.35 -8.72
CA ASP A 111 10.55 5.67 -10.02
C ASP A 111 10.79 4.54 -11.06
N ASP A 112 11.66 3.58 -10.74
CA ASP A 112 11.99 2.41 -11.56
C ASP A 112 12.27 1.15 -10.70
N ILE A 113 12.24 -0.02 -11.35
CA ILE A 113 12.35 -1.33 -10.68
C ILE A 113 13.80 -1.59 -10.27
N GLU A 114 14.76 -1.14 -11.07
CA GLU A 114 16.19 -1.32 -10.83
C GLU A 114 16.64 -0.62 -9.54
N SER A 115 16.13 0.58 -9.30
CA SER A 115 16.35 1.35 -8.08
C SER A 115 15.69 0.69 -6.86
N LEU A 116 14.52 0.08 -7.04
CA LEU A 116 13.85 -0.69 -5.99
C LEU A 116 14.69 -1.94 -5.63
N ASP A 117 15.11 -2.71 -6.63
CA ASP A 117 15.89 -3.95 -6.47
C ASP A 117 17.23 -3.69 -5.76
N THR A 118 17.89 -2.58 -6.10
CA THR A 118 19.17 -2.20 -5.47
C THR A 118 19.00 -1.73 -4.02
N ALA A 119 17.83 -1.17 -3.66
CA ALA A 119 17.60 -0.53 -2.37
C ALA A 119 16.93 -1.42 -1.33
N LEU A 120 16.24 -2.49 -1.75
CA LEU A 120 15.69 -3.47 -0.82
C LEU A 120 16.82 -4.40 -0.32
N PRO A 121 16.91 -4.65 1.00
CA PRO A 121 17.94 -5.51 1.59
C PRO A 121 17.78 -6.99 1.23
#